data_AF-A0A9D4TZY3-F1
#
_entry.id   AF-A0A9D4TZY3-F1
#
_cell.length_a   1.000
_cell.length_b   1.000
_cell.length_c   1.000
_cell.angle_alpha   90.00
_cell.angle_beta   90.00
_cell.angle_gamma   90.00
#
_symmetry.space_group_name_H-M   'P 1'
#
loop_
_entity.id
_entity.type
_entity.pdbx_description
1 polymer ?
#
loop_
_entity_poly.entity_id
_entity_poly.type
_entity_poly.pdbx_seq_one_letter_code
_entity_poly.pdbx_strand_id
1 'polypeptide(L)'
;MAYQQTEFRVCVEFLRSSKPGSGRIIRLNYSPDGVPPQLVNRIHPAFWSAFMTEAGQLSLRHPYVATPQGKHYLNWASCFAIGAVVGLFCISPDAGDYGLWNEQCRQFIQRWSAPWQQAGCTLSLQRHRDFWLQIDIEPSPPPAQPFAPPLPPPLPAQQQAAPAGSNTNQQALDVPAGKPPKAI
;
A
#
# COMPACT_ATOMS: atom_id res chain seq x y z
N MET A 1 17.46 -7.19 0.82
CA MET A 1 18.09 -6.95 -0.48
C MET A 1 17.02 -6.34 -1.36
N ALA A 2 17.24 -5.15 -1.92
CA ALA A 2 16.38 -4.66 -3.00
C ALA A 2 16.53 -5.64 -4.17
N TYR A 3 15.43 -6.21 -4.67
CA TYR A 3 15.52 -7.10 -5.83
C TYR A 3 16.18 -6.33 -6.99
N GLN A 4 17.11 -6.98 -7.71
CA GLN A 4 18.09 -6.33 -8.58
C GLN A 4 17.41 -5.42 -9.61
N GLN A 5 17.45 -4.11 -9.35
CA GLN A 5 17.16 -3.10 -10.35
C GLN A 5 18.27 -3.17 -11.40
N THR A 6 17.88 -3.16 -12.66
CA THR A 6 18.82 -3.14 -13.79
C THR A 6 18.47 -1.97 -14.68
N GLU A 7 19.25 -1.73 -15.73
CA GLU A 7 18.91 -0.73 -16.73
C GLU A 7 17.58 -1.04 -17.45
N PHE A 8 17.17 -2.31 -17.49
CA PHE A 8 15.93 -2.79 -18.10
C PHE A 8 14.87 -3.25 -17.09
N ARG A 9 15.07 -2.99 -15.79
CA ARG A 9 14.15 -3.46 -14.75
C ARG A 9 13.98 -2.45 -13.63
N VAL A 10 12.73 -2.08 -13.38
CA VAL A 10 12.30 -1.28 -12.24
C VAL A 10 11.42 -2.14 -11.34
N CYS A 11 11.67 -2.12 -10.02
CA CYS A 11 10.93 -2.90 -9.04
C CYS A 11 10.29 -1.97 -8.00
N VAL A 12 8.96 -1.85 -8.01
CA VAL A 12 8.20 -1.10 -7.00
C VAL A 12 7.83 -2.04 -5.85
N GLU A 13 8.53 -1.91 -4.73
CA GLU A 13 8.46 -2.86 -3.60
C GLU A 13 7.42 -2.42 -2.56
N PHE A 14 6.64 -3.38 -2.04
CA PHE A 14 5.75 -3.20 -0.91
C PHE A 14 6.49 -3.54 0.40
N LEU A 15 7.20 -2.56 0.96
CA LEU A 15 8.06 -2.78 2.14
C LEU A 15 7.25 -2.68 3.44
N ARG A 16 7.24 -3.76 4.21
CA ARG A 16 6.68 -3.77 5.57
C ARG A 16 7.43 -2.80 6.47
N SER A 17 6.71 -1.93 7.17
CA SER A 17 7.26 -0.99 8.13
C SER A 17 6.29 -0.76 9.30
N SER A 18 6.75 -0.06 10.33
CA SER A 18 5.95 0.32 11.48
C SER A 18 6.14 1.82 11.75
N LYS A 19 5.04 2.56 11.85
CA LYS A 19 5.05 3.99 12.14
C LYS A 19 4.61 4.21 13.59
N PRO A 20 5.39 4.93 14.42
CA PRO A 20 4.97 5.30 15.76
C PRO A 20 3.57 5.96 15.73
N GLY A 21 2.65 5.47 16.56
CA GLY A 21 1.27 5.96 16.63
C GLY A 21 0.31 5.50 15.52
N SER A 22 0.80 4.93 14.40
CA SER A 22 -0.03 4.44 13.29
C SER A 22 -0.03 2.92 13.12
N GLY A 23 0.89 2.20 13.77
CA GLY A 23 0.97 0.75 13.68
C GLY A 23 1.67 0.25 12.41
N ARG A 24 1.23 -0.90 11.90
CA ARG A 24 1.80 -1.58 10.71
C ARG A 24 1.43 -0.81 9.44
N ILE A 25 2.41 -0.52 8.60
CA ILE A 25 2.21 0.14 7.30
C ILE A 25 3.00 -0.57 6.20
N ILE A 26 2.60 -0.34 4.95
CA ILE A 26 3.43 -0.64 3.78
C ILE A 26 3.99 0.66 3.23
N ARG A 27 5.31 0.72 3.06
CA ARG A 27 6.01 1.82 2.39
C ARG A 27 6.42 1.38 1.00
N LEU A 28 6.16 2.21 0.00
CA LEU A 28 6.72 2.02 -1.33
C LEU A 28 8.16 2.56 -1.39
N ASN A 29 9.01 1.93 -2.18
CA ASN A 29 10.39 2.39 -2.38
C ASN A 29 10.52 3.60 -3.33
N TYR A 30 9.47 3.92 -4.07
CA TYR A 30 9.39 5.10 -4.93
C TYR A 30 8.29 6.07 -4.47
N SER A 31 8.47 7.36 -4.78
CA SER A 31 7.44 8.40 -4.63
C SER A 31 6.72 8.67 -5.96
N PRO A 32 5.48 9.20 -5.92
CA PRO A 32 4.78 9.65 -7.12
C PRO A 32 5.51 10.75 -7.90
N ASP A 33 6.33 11.55 -7.20
CA ASP A 33 7.04 12.70 -7.79
C ASP A 33 8.41 12.34 -8.38
N GLY A 34 8.92 11.12 -8.11
CA GLY A 34 10.24 10.67 -8.52
C GLY A 34 10.18 9.54 -9.55
N VAL A 35 10.25 9.89 -10.83
CA VAL A 35 10.34 8.89 -11.92
C VAL A 35 11.71 8.17 -11.85
N PRO A 36 11.74 6.83 -11.85
CA PRO A 36 12.98 6.07 -11.88
C PRO A 36 13.84 6.43 -13.09
N PRO A 37 15.18 6.55 -12.95
CA PRO A 37 16.08 6.94 -14.05
C PRO A 37 15.91 6.11 -15.34
N GLN A 38 15.58 4.82 -15.21
CA GLN A 38 15.37 3.89 -16.32
C GLN A 38 14.14 4.26 -17.19
N LEU A 39 13.18 4.96 -16.60
CA LEU A 39 11.91 5.35 -17.21
C LEU A 39 11.89 6.82 -17.64
N VAL A 40 12.90 7.60 -17.24
CA VAL A 40 13.08 8.97 -17.70
C VAL A 40 13.20 8.97 -19.22
N ASN A 41 12.45 9.86 -19.88
CA ASN A 41 12.28 9.94 -21.33
C ASN A 41 11.47 8.80 -22.00
N ARG A 42 11.05 7.77 -21.26
CA ARG A 42 10.14 6.73 -21.78
C ARG A 42 8.68 7.00 -21.43
N ILE A 43 8.42 7.40 -20.19
CA ILE A 43 7.07 7.68 -19.69
C ILE A 43 6.94 9.12 -19.23
N HIS A 44 5.73 9.66 -19.37
CA HIS A 44 5.40 10.98 -18.84
C HIS A 44 5.34 10.96 -17.31
N PRO A 45 5.86 11.98 -16.58
CA PRO A 45 5.83 12.01 -15.11
C PRO A 45 4.42 11.93 -14.52
N ALA A 46 3.41 12.51 -15.17
CA ALA A 46 2.02 12.40 -14.72
C ALA A 46 1.48 10.96 -14.77
N PHE A 47 1.92 10.15 -15.74
CA PHE A 47 1.54 8.74 -15.82
C PHE A 47 2.14 7.95 -14.66
N TRP A 48 3.42 8.19 -14.35
CA TRP A 48 4.08 7.61 -13.19
C TRP A 48 3.40 8.00 -11.88
N SER A 49 3.10 9.28 -11.71
CA SER A 49 2.45 9.80 -10.50
C SER A 49 1.08 9.14 -10.27
N ALA A 50 0.26 9.01 -11.33
CA ALA A 50 -1.02 8.32 -11.25
C ALA A 50 -0.86 6.83 -10.90
N PHE A 51 0.06 6.13 -11.57
CA PHE A 51 0.38 4.72 -11.28
C PHE A 51 0.80 4.52 -9.82
N MET A 52 1.72 5.35 -9.33
CA MET A 52 2.24 5.27 -7.97
C MET A 52 1.21 5.68 -6.91
N THR A 53 0.32 6.62 -7.22
CA THR A 53 -0.78 7.01 -6.33
C THR A 53 -1.72 5.83 -6.10
N GLU A 54 -2.09 5.12 -7.16
CA GLU A 54 -2.96 3.96 -7.05
C GLU A 54 -2.25 2.73 -6.46
N ALA A 55 -0.97 2.51 -6.77
CA ALA A 55 -0.16 1.52 -6.08
C ALA A 55 -0.08 1.82 -4.56
N GLY A 56 -0.04 3.11 -4.21
CA GLY A 56 -0.17 3.59 -2.84
C GLY A 56 -1.49 3.17 -2.19
N GLN A 57 -2.61 3.33 -2.89
CA GLN A 57 -3.92 2.86 -2.42
C GLN A 57 -3.96 1.33 -2.24
N LEU A 58 -3.34 0.58 -3.15
CA LEU A 58 -3.22 -0.88 -3.06
C LEU A 58 -2.41 -1.31 -1.83
N SER A 59 -1.40 -0.52 -1.45
CA SER A 59 -0.57 -0.76 -0.26
C SER A 59 -1.33 -0.62 1.06
N LEU A 60 -2.35 0.25 1.11
CA LEU A 60 -3.20 0.43 2.29
C LEU A 60 -4.10 -0.78 2.56
N ARG A 61 -4.43 -1.55 1.51
CA ARG A 61 -5.24 -2.77 1.60
C ARG A 61 -4.40 -4.03 1.84
N HIS A 62 -3.09 -3.89 2.02
CA HIS A 62 -2.20 -5.03 2.17
C HIS A 62 -2.49 -5.79 3.48
N PRO A 63 -2.51 -7.15 3.47
CA PRO A 63 -2.83 -7.97 4.64
C PRO A 63 -2.03 -7.70 5.91
N TYR A 64 -0.76 -7.29 5.75
CA TYR A 64 0.10 -6.84 6.84
C TYR A 64 -0.45 -5.63 7.62
N VAL A 65 -1.19 -4.74 6.96
CA VAL A 65 -1.78 -3.52 7.55
C VAL A 65 -3.07 -3.84 8.30
N ALA A 66 -3.71 -4.97 8.00
CA ALA A 66 -4.96 -5.36 8.65
C ALA A 66 -4.75 -5.56 10.16
N THR A 67 -5.62 -4.93 10.95
CA THR A 67 -5.67 -5.14 12.40
C THR A 67 -6.23 -6.53 12.68
N PRO A 68 -5.58 -7.36 13.53
CA PRO A 68 -6.14 -8.64 13.94
C PRO A 68 -7.49 -8.46 14.61
N GLN A 69 -8.53 -9.05 14.04
CA GLN A 69 -9.85 -9.10 14.66
C GLN A 69 -9.84 -10.04 15.88
N GLY A 70 -10.72 -9.82 16.86
CA GLY A 70 -10.74 -10.54 18.15
C GLY A 70 -10.77 -12.08 18.05
N LYS A 71 -11.28 -12.65 16.95
CA LYS A 71 -11.24 -14.11 16.70
C LYS A 71 -9.81 -14.63 16.44
N HIS A 72 -8.94 -13.81 15.86
CA HIS A 72 -7.53 -14.13 15.65
C HIS A 72 -6.70 -13.96 16.93
N TYR A 73 -7.18 -13.16 17.90
CA TYR A 73 -6.54 -13.01 19.20
C TYR A 73 -6.61 -14.28 20.06
N LEU A 74 -7.70 -15.05 19.98
CA LEU A 74 -7.81 -16.34 20.69
C LEU A 74 -6.82 -17.38 20.14
N ASN A 75 -6.68 -17.45 18.81
CA ASN A 75 -5.66 -18.30 18.17
C ASN A 75 -4.24 -17.78 18.44
N TRP A 76 -4.07 -16.47 18.59
CA TRP A 76 -2.78 -15.87 18.95
C TRP A 76 -2.41 -16.20 20.40
N ALA A 77 -3.36 -16.10 21.34
CA ALA A 77 -3.15 -16.41 22.74
C ALA A 77 -2.81 -17.90 22.96
N SER A 78 -3.47 -18.81 22.24
CA SER A 78 -3.15 -20.24 22.29
C SER A 78 -1.77 -20.55 21.68
N CYS A 79 -1.40 -19.90 20.58
CA CYS A 79 -0.05 -19.99 20.02
C CYS A 79 1.03 -19.38 20.94
N PHE A 80 0.72 -18.31 21.67
CA PHE A 80 1.63 -17.74 22.69
C PHE A 80 1.82 -18.70 23.87
N ALA A 81 0.76 -19.37 24.33
CA ALA A 81 0.85 -20.36 25.39
C ALA A 81 1.71 -21.56 24.99
N ILE A 82 1.62 -22.02 23.73
CA ILE A 82 2.46 -23.11 23.20
C ILE A 82 3.88 -22.62 22.93
N GLY A 83 4.05 -21.44 22.32
CA GLY A 83 5.34 -20.80 22.07
C GLY A 83 6.12 -20.47 23.34
N ALA A 84 5.41 -20.23 24.46
CA ALA A 84 5.98 -20.07 25.79
C ALA A 84 6.69 -21.29 26.33
N VAL A 85 6.17 -22.47 26.00
CA VAL A 85 6.75 -23.75 26.39
C VAL A 85 7.96 -24.09 25.51
N VAL A 86 8.00 -23.59 24.27
CA VAL A 86 9.02 -23.96 23.25
C VAL A 86 10.07 -22.85 23.04
N GLY A 87 9.93 -21.68 23.66
CA GLY A 87 10.89 -20.57 23.58
C GLY A 87 10.87 -19.78 22.25
N LEU A 88 9.80 -19.91 21.45
CA LEU A 88 9.65 -19.28 20.14
C LEU A 88 8.59 -18.16 20.19
N PHE A 89 8.96 -17.01 20.74
CA PHE A 89 8.08 -15.85 20.87
C PHE A 89 8.43 -14.74 19.89
N CYS A 90 8.06 -14.86 18.60
CA CYS A 90 8.21 -13.73 17.66
C CYS A 90 7.37 -13.87 16.38
N ILE A 91 6.23 -14.59 16.39
CA ILE A 91 5.36 -14.66 15.21
C ILE A 91 4.20 -13.69 15.42
N SER A 92 4.27 -12.54 14.76
CA SER A 92 3.13 -11.64 14.59
C SER A 92 2.40 -12.08 13.32
N PRO A 93 1.32 -12.87 13.40
CA PRO A 93 0.61 -13.29 12.20
C PRO A 93 0.03 -12.07 11.49
N ASP A 94 0.09 -12.09 10.17
CA ASP A 94 -0.63 -11.15 9.32
C ASP A 94 -2.13 -11.48 9.44
N ALA A 95 -2.98 -10.46 9.55
CA ALA A 95 -4.41 -10.66 9.83
C ALA A 95 -5.30 -10.64 8.57
N GLY A 96 -4.78 -10.17 7.43
CA GLY A 96 -5.55 -10.07 6.19
C GLY A 96 -5.41 -11.29 5.28
N ASP A 97 -6.28 -11.33 4.26
CA ASP A 97 -6.30 -12.38 3.25
C ASP A 97 -5.37 -12.04 2.06
N TYR A 98 -4.28 -12.79 1.93
CA TYR A 98 -3.34 -12.66 0.81
C TYR A 98 -3.91 -13.14 -0.53
N GLY A 99 -4.92 -14.00 -0.55
CA GLY A 99 -5.61 -14.43 -1.77
C GLY A 99 -6.38 -13.27 -2.38
N LEU A 100 -7.24 -12.63 -1.60
CA LEU A 100 -8.00 -11.45 -2.02
C LEU A 100 -7.08 -10.30 -2.48
N TRP A 101 -6.03 -10.02 -1.72
CA TRP A 101 -5.11 -8.95 -2.08
C TRP A 101 -4.34 -9.26 -3.38
N ASN A 102 -3.96 -10.53 -3.63
CA ASN A 102 -3.35 -10.94 -4.88
C ASN A 102 -4.30 -10.76 -6.08
N GLU A 103 -5.60 -11.05 -5.91
CA GLU A 103 -6.61 -10.76 -6.93
C GLU A 103 -6.70 -9.26 -7.24
N GLN A 104 -6.68 -8.40 -6.20
CA GLN A 104 -6.63 -6.95 -6.37
C GLN A 104 -5.36 -6.51 -7.12
N CYS A 105 -4.20 -7.09 -6.81
CA CYS A 105 -2.96 -6.84 -7.56
C CYS A 105 -3.07 -7.26 -9.03
N ARG A 106 -3.69 -8.40 -9.32
CA ARG A 106 -3.91 -8.88 -10.70
C ARG A 106 -4.83 -7.94 -11.48
N GLN A 107 -5.93 -7.49 -10.87
CA GLN A 107 -6.82 -6.50 -11.47
C GLN A 107 -6.10 -5.17 -11.73
N PHE A 108 -5.27 -4.74 -10.78
CA PHE A 108 -4.41 -3.56 -10.92
C PHE A 108 -3.48 -3.72 -12.13
N ILE A 109 -2.76 -4.84 -12.25
CA ILE A 109 -1.87 -5.10 -13.38
C ILE A 109 -2.64 -5.16 -14.68
N GLN A 110 -3.76 -5.88 -14.74
CA GLN A 110 -4.55 -5.98 -15.96
C GLN A 110 -4.95 -4.59 -16.48
N ARG A 111 -5.38 -3.69 -15.59
CA ARG A 111 -5.76 -2.32 -15.95
C ARG A 111 -4.58 -1.46 -16.43
N TRP A 112 -3.41 -1.61 -15.82
CA TRP A 112 -2.22 -0.81 -16.16
C TRP A 112 -1.37 -1.45 -17.26
N SER A 113 -1.55 -2.73 -17.57
CA SER A 113 -0.71 -3.49 -18.50
C SER A 113 -0.68 -2.89 -19.90
N ALA A 114 -1.84 -2.55 -20.48
CA ALA A 114 -1.92 -2.03 -21.84
C ALA A 114 -1.19 -0.67 -22.00
N PRO A 115 -1.39 0.34 -21.12
CA PRO A 115 -0.58 1.55 -21.14
C PRO A 115 0.93 1.31 -21.02
N TRP A 116 1.36 0.38 -20.16
CA TRP A 116 2.79 0.04 -20.03
C TRP A 116 3.34 -0.64 -21.28
N GLN A 117 2.59 -1.56 -21.90
CA GLN A 117 2.97 -2.24 -23.14
C GLN A 117 3.14 -1.25 -24.29
N GLN A 118 2.26 -0.25 -24.40
CA GLN A 118 2.39 0.82 -25.39
C GLN A 118 3.65 1.68 -25.17
N ALA A 119 4.15 1.75 -23.93
CA ALA A 119 5.42 2.38 -23.58
C ALA A 119 6.64 1.46 -23.78
N GLY A 120 6.47 0.27 -24.34
CA GLY A 120 7.53 -0.73 -24.50
C GLY A 120 7.96 -1.35 -23.17
N CYS A 121 7.03 -1.50 -22.22
CA CYS A 121 7.30 -2.06 -20.90
C CYS A 121 6.29 -3.17 -20.56
N THR A 122 6.74 -4.20 -19.84
CA THR A 122 5.89 -5.26 -19.31
C THR A 122 5.74 -5.10 -17.79
N LEU A 123 4.50 -5.05 -17.31
CA LEU A 123 4.18 -4.99 -15.89
C LEU A 123 3.78 -6.37 -15.36
N SER A 124 4.41 -6.84 -14.29
CA SER A 124 4.07 -8.10 -13.61
C SER A 124 4.08 -7.98 -12.08
N LEU A 125 3.32 -8.86 -11.40
CA LEU A 125 3.40 -9.02 -9.95
C LEU A 125 4.41 -10.12 -9.66
N GLN A 126 5.36 -9.83 -8.80
CA GLN A 126 6.33 -10.81 -8.34
C GLN A 126 6.26 -10.93 -6.82
N ARG A 127 6.62 -12.12 -6.32
CA ARG A 127 6.62 -12.41 -4.89
C ARG A 127 7.76 -13.36 -4.54
N HIS A 128 8.42 -13.04 -3.45
CA HIS A 128 9.28 -13.98 -2.75
C HIS A 128 8.98 -13.88 -1.25
N ARG A 129 9.77 -13.09 -0.50
CA ARG A 129 9.44 -12.77 0.89
C ARG A 129 8.42 -11.63 0.96
N ASP A 130 8.69 -10.59 0.18
CA ASP A 130 7.86 -9.41 0.02
C ASP A 130 7.29 -9.40 -1.41
N PHE A 131 6.24 -8.61 -1.64
CA PHE A 131 5.66 -8.43 -2.97
C PHE A 131 6.27 -7.19 -3.65
N TRP A 132 6.37 -7.23 -4.97
CA TRP A 132 6.74 -6.06 -5.77
C TRP A 132 6.06 -6.08 -7.14
N LEU A 133 5.85 -4.89 -7.70
CA LEU A 133 5.50 -4.71 -9.11
C LEU A 133 6.81 -4.61 -9.90
N GLN A 134 6.99 -5.50 -10.86
CA GLN A 134 8.14 -5.49 -11.75
C GLN A 134 7.74 -4.88 -13.09
N ILE A 135 8.49 -3.87 -13.51
CA ILE A 135 8.38 -3.22 -14.81
C ILE A 135 9.64 -3.60 -15.57
N ASP A 136 9.52 -4.52 -16.52
CA ASP A 136 10.58 -4.90 -17.44
C ASP A 136 10.50 -4.01 -18.68
N ILE A 137 11.60 -3.36 -19.03
CA ILE A 137 11.70 -2.43 -20.15
C ILE A 137 12.23 -3.20 -21.35
N GLU A 138 11.54 -3.13 -22.48
CA GLU A 138 12.03 -3.76 -23.70
C GLU A 138 13.32 -3.07 -24.16
N PRO A 139 14.33 -3.84 -24.61
CA PRO A 139 15.58 -3.30 -25.12
C PRO A 139 15.34 -2.67 -26.50
N SER A 140 14.72 -1.50 -26.51
CA SER A 140 14.44 -0.67 -27.67
C SER A 140 14.96 0.75 -27.41
N PRO A 141 15.35 1.51 -28.46
CA PRO A 141 15.69 2.92 -28.28
C PRO A 141 14.51 3.66 -27.64
N PRO A 142 14.77 4.63 -26.73
CA PRO A 142 13.70 5.40 -26.12
C PRO A 142 12.89 6.13 -27.20
N PRO A 143 11.56 6.26 -27.01
CA PRO A 143 10.72 6.96 -27.97
C PRO A 143 11.16 8.43 -28.10
N ALA A 144 10.92 9.03 -29.27
CA ALA A 144 11.30 10.42 -29.55
C ALA A 144 10.62 11.44 -28.61
N GLN A 145 9.48 11.06 -28.01
CA GLN A 145 8.79 11.82 -26.96
C GLN A 145 8.37 10.86 -25.84
N PRO A 146 8.37 11.32 -24.58
CA PRO A 146 7.86 10.52 -23.48
C PRO A 146 6.40 10.12 -23.73
N PHE A 147 6.11 8.84 -23.58
CA PHE A 147 4.77 8.34 -23.81
C PHE A 147 3.83 8.77 -22.67
N ALA A 148 2.72 9.41 -23.04
CA ALA A 148 1.64 9.81 -22.13
C ALA A 148 0.37 9.05 -22.51
N PRO A 149 0.22 7.77 -22.13
CA PRO A 149 -0.98 7.03 -22.44
C PRO A 149 -2.20 7.66 -21.76
N PRO A 150 -3.41 7.45 -22.31
CA PRO A 150 -4.62 7.78 -21.60
C PRO A 150 -4.62 7.05 -20.26
N LEU A 151 -4.83 7.82 -19.18
CA LEU A 151 -4.92 7.24 -17.85
C LEU A 151 -6.11 6.26 -17.81
N PRO A 152 -5.95 5.08 -17.19
CA PRO A 152 -7.07 4.19 -17.01
C PRO A 152 -8.17 4.89 -16.22
N PRO A 153 -9.46 4.57 -16.46
CA PRO A 153 -10.55 5.18 -15.71
C PRO A 153 -10.35 4.97 -14.20
N PRO A 154 -10.73 5.96 -13.37
CA PRO A 154 -10.63 5.82 -11.92
C PRO A 154 -11.43 4.59 -11.48
N LEU A 155 -10.90 3.84 -10.52
CA LEU A 155 -11.65 2.73 -9.92
C LEU A 155 -12.97 3.28 -9.35
N PRO A 156 -14.12 2.61 -9.58
CA PRO A 156 -15.36 2.98 -8.92
C PRO A 156 -15.13 3.01 -7.40
N ALA A 157 -15.71 3.99 -6.70
CA ALA A 157 -15.51 4.25 -5.28
C ALA A 157 -15.92 3.09 -4.32
N GLN A 158 -16.31 1.93 -4.85
CA GLN A 158 -16.52 0.74 -4.04
C GLN A 158 -15.17 0.23 -3.51
N GLN A 159 -15.10 0.03 -2.20
CA GLN A 159 -13.93 -0.38 -1.40
C GLN A 159 -12.96 0.74 -0.97
N GLN A 160 -13.40 1.99 -0.88
CA GLN A 160 -12.94 2.83 0.23
C GLN A 160 -13.63 2.33 1.50
N ALA A 161 -13.12 1.25 2.10
CA ALA A 161 -13.44 0.98 3.49
C ALA A 161 -12.91 2.19 4.27
N ALA A 162 -13.82 2.97 4.85
CA ALA A 162 -13.50 4.12 5.66
C ALA A 162 -12.42 3.75 6.70
N PRO A 163 -11.48 4.66 7.01
CA PRO A 163 -10.64 4.47 8.19
C PRO A 163 -11.56 4.27 9.39
N ALA A 164 -11.53 3.08 9.98
CA ALA A 164 -12.20 2.80 11.24
C ALA A 164 -11.51 3.66 12.32
N GLY A 165 -12.06 4.84 12.59
CA GLY A 165 -11.41 5.77 13.51
C GLY A 165 -12.03 7.15 13.62
N SER A 166 -13.35 7.26 13.79
CA SER A 166 -13.98 8.49 14.29
C SER A 166 -15.22 8.18 15.13
N ASN A 167 -15.09 7.37 16.19
CA ASN A 167 -16.05 7.45 17.30
C ASN A 167 -15.69 8.68 18.14
N THR A 168 -16.05 9.87 17.64
CA THR A 168 -16.20 11.03 18.50
C THR A 168 -17.52 10.84 19.24
N ASN A 169 -17.45 10.19 20.41
CA ASN A 169 -18.46 10.35 21.44
C ASN A 169 -18.51 11.85 21.79
N GLN A 170 -19.42 12.58 21.16
CA GLN A 170 -19.93 13.84 21.71
C GLN A 170 -20.82 13.48 22.90
N GLN A 171 -20.19 13.14 24.02
CA GLN A 171 -20.83 13.24 25.32
C GLN A 171 -20.92 14.73 25.65
N ALA A 172 -22.15 15.25 25.55
CA ALA A 172 -22.53 16.52 26.13
C ALA A 172 -22.19 16.51 27.63
N LEU A 173 -21.17 17.27 28.02
CA LEU A 173 -20.93 17.62 29.40
C LEU A 173 -21.72 18.89 29.68
N ASP A 174 -22.88 18.67 30.29
CA ASP A 174 -23.71 19.64 30.99
C ASP A 174 -22.84 20.36 32.04
N VAL A 175 -22.65 21.67 31.88
CA VAL A 175 -21.98 22.53 32.87
C VAL A 175 -23.04 23.42 33.51
N PRO A 176 -23.38 23.23 34.80
CA PRO A 176 -24.31 24.14 35.46
C PRO A 176 -23.63 25.49 35.71
N ALA A 177 -24.27 26.56 35.22
CA ALA A 177 -23.83 27.94 35.36
C ALA A 177 -23.83 28.39 36.83
N GLY A 178 -22.63 28.61 37.39
CA GLY A 178 -22.42 29.25 38.69
C GLY A 178 -22.65 30.76 38.62
N LYS A 179 -23.37 31.30 39.62
CA LYS A 179 -23.67 32.72 39.83
C LYS A 179 -22.39 33.59 39.91
N PRO A 180 -22.42 34.86 39.45
CA PRO A 180 -21.31 35.79 39.65
C PRO A 180 -21.27 36.35 41.08
N PRO A 181 -20.09 36.68 41.63
CA PRO A 181 -19.96 37.28 42.95
C PRO A 181 -20.34 38.78 42.95
N LYS A 182 -20.98 39.20 44.05
CA LYS A 182 -21.23 40.60 44.41
C LYS A 182 -19.90 41.28 44.71
N ALA A 183 -19.64 42.41 44.05
CA ALA A 183 -18.57 43.34 44.44
C ALA A 183 -18.95 44.04 45.75
N ILE A 184 -17.95 44.21 46.62
CA ILE A 184 -17.96 45.12 47.78
C ILE A 184 -17.31 46.43 47.33
#